data_AF-A0AAN9V043-F1
#
_entry.id   AF-A0AAN9V043-F1
#
_cell.length_a   1.000
_cell.length_b   1.000
_cell.length_c   1.000
_cell.angle_alpha   90.00
_cell.angle_beta   90.00
_cell.angle_gamma   90.00
#
_symmetry.space_group_name_H-M   'P 1'
#
loop_
_entity.id
_entity.type
_entity.pdbx_description
1 polymer ?
#
loop_
_entity_poly.entity_id
_entity_poly.type
_entity_poly.pdbx_seq_one_letter_code
_entity_poly.pdbx_strand_id
1 'polypeptide(L)'
;MTYCDWLNVVLDCHSGYQPSRVETFRFRQDPVPLPLYSAEDIDAMLNFYRIRLNHTQNTNLARRRKLLHDRLCQEMTRAYKALYIKEPCEAGIEYFTVPLKHIQAALRWAIKLRDYDEAHPVNQSELSFAASDGEARKCWRRFKLDGIRHCLLLLVQLLELMVPQYHEFWEEAEESLGREDWHTQFIYDSKNSQDSTLREHPRMSDVLWHDTSPSDRLEGLVQTGNTQNEDNW
;
A
#
# COMPACT_ATOMS: atom_id res chain seq x y z
N MET A 1 2.00 8.43 -1.64
CA MET A 1 1.73 7.19 -0.88
C MET A 1 2.32 6.08 -1.72
N THR A 2 3.45 5.52 -1.29
CA THR A 2 4.27 4.59 -2.07
C THR A 2 3.47 3.36 -2.53
N TYR A 3 2.62 2.82 -1.67
CA TYR A 3 1.67 1.74 -2.00
C TYR A 3 0.66 2.08 -3.11
N CYS A 4 0.15 3.32 -3.16
CA CYS A 4 -0.73 3.76 -4.25
C CYS A 4 0.04 3.90 -5.56
N ASP A 5 1.30 4.33 -5.49
CA ASP A 5 2.17 4.46 -6.66
C ASP A 5 2.44 3.05 -7.24
N TRP A 6 2.75 2.04 -6.41
CA TRP A 6 2.92 0.65 -6.86
C TRP A 6 1.67 0.06 -7.49
N LEU A 7 0.52 0.24 -6.84
CA LEU A 7 -0.76 -0.26 -7.36
C LEU A 7 -1.12 0.37 -8.70
N ASN A 8 -0.92 1.67 -8.86
CA ASN A 8 -1.17 2.34 -10.14
C ASN A 8 -0.23 1.80 -11.23
N VAL A 9 1.06 1.65 -10.93
CA VAL A 9 2.02 1.10 -11.90
C VAL A 9 1.64 -0.31 -12.33
N VAL A 10 1.28 -1.21 -11.40
CA VAL A 10 0.86 -2.57 -11.77
C VAL A 10 -0.42 -2.57 -12.60
N LEU A 11 -1.42 -1.75 -12.26
CA LEU A 11 -2.66 -1.64 -13.04
C LEU A 11 -2.42 -1.04 -14.44
N ASP A 12 -1.52 -0.07 -14.57
CA ASP A 12 -1.15 0.53 -15.85
C ASP A 12 -0.41 -0.49 -16.73
N CYS A 13 0.57 -1.20 -16.17
CA CYS A 13 1.29 -2.29 -16.82
C CYS A 13 0.35 -3.41 -17.28
N HIS A 14 -0.63 -3.79 -16.45
CA HIS A 14 -1.62 -4.79 -16.81
C HIS A 14 -2.58 -4.32 -17.91
N SER A 15 -2.77 -3.00 -18.06
CA SER A 15 -3.58 -2.39 -19.12
C SER A 15 -2.81 -2.18 -20.43
N GLY A 16 -1.56 -2.66 -20.52
CA GLY A 16 -0.71 -2.55 -21.70
C GLY A 16 0.12 -1.26 -21.77
N TYR A 17 0.10 -0.42 -20.74
CA TYR A 17 0.95 0.77 -20.65
C TYR A 17 2.26 0.43 -19.96
N GLN A 18 3.41 0.70 -20.58
CA GLN A 18 4.72 0.55 -19.95
C GLN A 18 5.25 1.92 -19.49
N PRO A 19 5.30 2.18 -18.17
CA PRO A 19 5.89 3.41 -17.66
C PRO A 19 7.38 3.46 -18.01
N SER A 20 7.83 4.54 -18.65
CA SER A 20 9.20 4.68 -19.18
C SER A 20 10.32 4.78 -18.11
N ARG A 21 9.98 4.72 -16.81
CA ARG A 21 10.90 4.95 -15.67
C ARG A 21 10.89 3.85 -14.63
N VAL A 22 10.22 2.73 -14.91
CA VAL A 22 10.21 1.60 -13.99
C VAL A 22 10.86 0.43 -14.69
N GLU A 23 11.82 -0.23 -14.01
CA GLU A 23 12.33 -1.51 -14.48
C GLU A 23 11.14 -2.39 -14.90
N THR A 24 11.25 -3.00 -16.07
CA THR A 24 10.15 -3.77 -16.66
C THR A 24 9.61 -4.78 -15.65
N PHE A 25 8.44 -4.49 -15.08
CA PHE A 25 7.70 -5.43 -14.24
C PHE A 25 7.48 -6.72 -15.04
N ARG A 26 8.22 -7.77 -14.70
CA ARG A 26 8.00 -9.09 -15.28
C ARG A 26 6.86 -9.73 -14.50
N PHE A 27 5.69 -9.80 -15.11
CA PHE A 27 4.58 -10.51 -14.49
C PHE A 27 4.83 -12.01 -14.51
N ARG A 28 4.43 -12.67 -13.43
CA ARG A 28 4.35 -14.12 -13.36
C ARG A 28 3.54 -14.67 -14.54
N GLN A 29 4.09 -15.66 -15.22
CA GLN A 29 3.44 -16.35 -16.33
C GLN A 29 2.75 -17.64 -15.87
N ASP A 30 3.30 -18.29 -14.84
CA ASP A 30 2.74 -19.52 -14.32
C ASP A 30 1.43 -19.27 -13.58
N PRO A 31 0.42 -20.13 -13.74
CA PRO A 31 -0.82 -20.03 -12.99
C PRO A 31 -0.58 -20.01 -11.48
N VAL A 32 -1.49 -19.35 -10.77
CA VAL A 32 -1.50 -19.25 -9.32
C VAL A 32 -2.58 -20.18 -8.76
N PRO A 33 -2.26 -21.03 -7.78
CA PRO A 33 -3.25 -21.86 -7.11
C PRO A 33 -4.19 -21.01 -6.25
N LEU A 34 -5.47 -21.32 -6.33
CA LEU A 34 -6.57 -20.68 -5.60
C LEU A 34 -7.39 -21.75 -4.85
N PRO A 35 -8.10 -21.38 -3.77
CA PRO A 35 -8.21 -20.03 -3.19
C PRO A 35 -6.95 -19.61 -2.43
N LEU A 36 -6.64 -18.31 -2.42
CA LEU A 36 -5.51 -17.75 -1.67
C LEU A 36 -5.73 -17.79 -0.15
N TYR A 37 -6.98 -17.77 0.28
CA TYR A 37 -7.39 -17.73 1.67
C TYR A 37 -8.42 -18.81 1.92
N SER A 38 -8.47 -19.33 3.15
CA SER A 38 -9.55 -20.21 3.57
C SER A 38 -10.89 -19.46 3.59
N ALA A 39 -11.99 -20.20 3.61
CA ALA A 39 -13.31 -19.60 3.78
C ALA A 39 -13.41 -18.85 5.11
N GLU A 40 -12.79 -19.41 6.16
CA GLU A 40 -12.72 -18.84 7.51
C GLU A 40 -11.97 -17.50 7.52
N ASP A 41 -10.86 -17.40 6.79
CA ASP A 41 -10.09 -16.15 6.67
C ASP A 41 -10.91 -15.05 5.96
N ILE A 42 -11.58 -15.42 4.86
CA ILE A 42 -12.46 -14.49 4.14
C ILE A 42 -13.59 -14.02 5.06
N ASP A 43 -14.28 -14.93 5.74
CA ASP A 43 -15.38 -14.60 6.65
C ASP A 43 -14.92 -13.74 7.83
N ALA A 44 -13.73 -13.99 8.38
CA ALA A 44 -13.12 -13.17 9.41
C ALA A 44 -12.90 -11.73 8.90
N MET A 45 -12.37 -11.56 7.69
CA MET A 45 -12.15 -10.25 7.08
C MET A 45 -13.47 -9.51 6.76
N LEU A 46 -14.47 -10.22 6.27
CA LEU A 46 -15.80 -9.67 6.04
C LEU A 46 -16.44 -9.21 7.35
N ASN A 47 -16.33 -10.01 8.41
CA ASN A 47 -16.83 -9.69 9.72
C ASN A 47 -16.09 -8.48 10.33
N PHE A 48 -14.77 -8.39 10.15
CA PHE A 48 -13.97 -7.25 10.58
C PHE A 48 -14.51 -5.94 10.01
N TYR A 49 -14.68 -5.84 8.68
CA TYR A 49 -15.21 -4.62 8.06
C TYR A 49 -16.66 -4.34 8.44
N ARG A 50 -17.48 -5.38 8.62
CA ARG A 50 -18.87 -5.25 9.11
C ARG A 50 -18.93 -4.65 10.52
N ILE A 51 -18.10 -5.13 11.45
CA ILE A 51 -18.04 -4.60 12.82
C ILE A 51 -17.62 -3.13 12.81
N ARG A 52 -16.65 -2.76 11.97
CA ARG A 52 -16.20 -1.37 11.84
C ARG A 52 -17.27 -0.43 11.30
N LEU A 53 -18.02 -0.89 10.30
CA LEU A 53 -19.18 -0.15 9.80
C LEU A 53 -20.18 0.08 10.93
N ASN A 54 -20.54 -0.96 11.68
CA ASN A 54 -21.46 -0.85 12.82
C ASN A 54 -20.94 0.14 13.87
N HIS A 55 -19.68 0.03 14.29
CA HIS A 55 -19.06 0.98 15.22
C HIS A 55 -19.15 2.42 14.69
N THR A 56 -18.81 2.64 13.42
CA THR A 56 -18.85 3.97 12.81
C THR A 56 -20.28 4.52 12.76
N GLN A 57 -21.28 3.69 12.47
CA GLN A 57 -22.68 4.13 12.46
C GLN A 57 -23.18 4.53 13.85
N ASN A 58 -22.72 3.86 14.91
CA ASN A 58 -23.11 4.11 16.30
C ASN A 58 -22.41 5.31 16.96
N THR A 59 -21.49 5.98 16.25
CA THR A 59 -20.87 7.24 16.72
C THR A 59 -21.68 8.47 16.31
N ASN A 60 -21.32 9.65 16.83
CA ASN A 60 -21.87 10.93 16.38
C ASN A 60 -21.05 11.58 15.26
N LEU A 61 -20.19 10.82 14.58
CA LEU A 61 -19.36 11.34 13.49
C LEU A 61 -20.21 12.02 12.41
N ALA A 62 -19.68 13.11 11.85
CA ALA A 62 -20.30 13.83 10.75
C ALA A 62 -20.71 12.87 9.62
N ARG A 63 -21.91 13.06 9.07
CA ARG A 63 -22.49 12.20 8.02
C ARG A 63 -21.53 11.96 6.86
N ARG A 64 -20.80 13.00 6.43
CA ARG A 64 -19.82 12.90 5.34
C ARG A 64 -18.66 11.96 5.69
N ARG A 65 -18.15 12.03 6.92
CA ARG A 65 -17.08 11.15 7.41
C ARG A 65 -17.53 9.69 7.45
N LYS A 66 -18.73 9.43 7.98
CA LYS A 66 -19.35 8.09 7.97
C LYS A 66 -19.47 7.54 6.55
N LEU A 67 -19.95 8.35 5.61
CA LEU A 67 -20.09 7.94 4.20
C LEU A 67 -18.73 7.59 3.56
N LEU A 68 -17.69 8.40 3.77
CA LEU A 68 -16.38 8.15 3.19
C LEU A 68 -15.73 6.88 3.76
N HIS A 69 -15.86 6.67 5.08
CA HIS A 69 -15.41 5.43 5.73
C HIS A 69 -16.20 4.21 5.27
N ASP A 70 -17.52 4.34 5.12
CA ASP A 70 -18.39 3.28 4.62
C ASP A 70 -17.99 2.83 3.21
N ARG A 71 -17.74 3.78 2.31
CA ARG A 71 -17.25 3.47 0.96
C ARG A 71 -15.91 2.71 0.98
N LEU A 72 -14.97 3.10 1.83
CA LEU A 72 -13.72 2.36 2.00
C LEU A 72 -13.98 0.91 2.41
N CYS A 73 -14.78 0.68 3.45
CA CYS A 73 -15.07 -0.67 3.95
C CYS A 73 -15.85 -1.52 2.93
N GLN A 74 -16.75 -0.91 2.16
CA GLN A 74 -17.46 -1.59 1.07
C GLN A 74 -16.52 -2.06 -0.04
N GLU A 75 -15.57 -1.22 -0.47
CA GLU A 75 -14.60 -1.63 -1.49
C GLU A 75 -13.69 -2.75 -0.97
N MET A 76 -13.25 -2.70 0.29
CA MET A 76 -12.48 -3.80 0.87
C MET A 76 -13.28 -5.10 0.96
N THR A 77 -14.55 -5.01 1.36
CA THR A 77 -15.47 -6.16 1.34
C THR A 77 -15.57 -6.77 -0.06
N ARG A 78 -15.61 -5.96 -1.11
CA ARG A 78 -15.66 -6.43 -2.50
C ARG A 78 -14.33 -7.04 -2.95
N ALA A 79 -13.19 -6.48 -2.54
CA ALA A 79 -11.88 -7.02 -2.84
C ALA A 79 -11.74 -8.46 -2.30
N TYR A 80 -12.06 -8.69 -1.03
CA TYR A 80 -12.02 -10.03 -0.43
C TYR A 80 -13.02 -10.99 -1.07
N LYS A 81 -14.25 -10.53 -1.37
CA LYS A 81 -15.24 -11.36 -2.08
C LYS A 81 -14.79 -11.76 -3.48
N ALA A 82 -14.09 -10.88 -4.19
CA ALA A 82 -13.57 -11.17 -5.52
C ALA A 82 -12.44 -12.22 -5.49
N LEU A 83 -11.80 -12.43 -4.34
CA LEU A 83 -10.77 -13.46 -4.15
C LEU A 83 -11.31 -14.79 -3.67
N TYR A 84 -12.57 -14.84 -3.23
CA TYR A 84 -13.18 -16.06 -2.74
C TYR A 84 -13.64 -16.96 -3.88
N ILE A 85 -12.95 -18.08 -4.05
CA ILE A 85 -13.37 -19.19 -4.91
C ILE A 85 -13.71 -20.38 -4.01
N LYS A 86 -14.89 -20.98 -4.23
CA LYS A 86 -15.38 -22.11 -3.44
C LYS A 86 -14.62 -23.42 -3.71
N GLU A 87 -14.06 -23.55 -4.91
CA GLU A 87 -13.40 -24.76 -5.38
C GLU A 87 -11.94 -24.46 -5.72
N PRO A 88 -10.99 -25.35 -5.35
CA PRO A 88 -9.60 -25.16 -5.73
C PRO A 88 -9.43 -25.14 -7.25
N CYS A 89 -8.66 -24.19 -7.76
CA CYS A 89 -8.36 -24.06 -9.18
C CYS A 89 -7.03 -23.32 -9.40
N GLU A 90 -6.61 -23.23 -10.66
CA GLU A 90 -5.48 -22.40 -11.07
C GLU A 90 -6.00 -21.23 -11.91
N ALA A 91 -5.44 -20.04 -11.70
CA ALA A 91 -5.81 -18.85 -12.46
C ALA A 91 -4.57 -18.05 -12.88
N GLY A 92 -4.63 -17.39 -14.04
CA GLY A 92 -3.64 -16.42 -14.45
C GLY A 92 -3.71 -15.13 -13.63
N ILE A 93 -2.68 -14.31 -13.73
CA ILE A 93 -2.56 -13.05 -12.96
C ILE A 93 -3.69 -12.04 -13.26
N GLU A 94 -4.35 -12.15 -14.42
CA GLU A 94 -5.50 -11.34 -14.80
C GLU A 94 -6.67 -11.45 -13.81
N TYR A 95 -6.76 -12.59 -13.10
CA TYR A 95 -7.73 -12.82 -12.04
C TYR A 95 -7.66 -11.74 -10.95
N PHE A 96 -6.45 -11.26 -10.63
CA PHE A 96 -6.23 -10.28 -9.57
C PHE A 96 -6.60 -8.84 -9.95
N THR A 97 -6.92 -8.58 -11.22
CA THR A 97 -7.29 -7.23 -11.68
C THR A 97 -8.52 -6.68 -10.96
N VAL A 98 -9.54 -7.51 -10.76
CA VAL A 98 -10.78 -7.11 -10.07
C VAL A 98 -10.53 -6.73 -8.61
N PRO A 99 -9.90 -7.59 -7.77
CA PRO A 99 -9.60 -7.22 -6.40
C PRO A 99 -8.65 -6.01 -6.31
N LEU A 100 -7.64 -5.89 -7.19
CA LEU A 100 -6.77 -4.71 -7.21
C LEU A 100 -7.53 -3.40 -7.51
N LYS A 101 -8.52 -3.41 -8.40
CA LYS A 101 -9.38 -2.24 -8.65
C LYS A 101 -10.18 -1.84 -7.41
N HIS A 102 -10.69 -2.81 -6.65
CA HIS A 102 -11.38 -2.54 -5.39
C HIS A 102 -10.43 -1.98 -4.32
N ILE A 103 -9.21 -2.54 -4.19
CA ILE A 103 -8.17 -2.00 -3.31
C ILE A 103 -7.82 -0.55 -3.70
N GLN A 104 -7.67 -0.26 -4.99
CA GLN A 104 -7.40 1.09 -5.49
C GLN A 104 -8.52 2.06 -5.11
N ALA A 105 -9.78 1.63 -5.27
CA ALA A 105 -10.93 2.42 -4.87
C ALA A 105 -10.97 2.65 -3.35
N ALA A 106 -10.68 1.64 -2.54
CA ALA A 106 -10.61 1.75 -1.08
C ALA A 106 -9.55 2.77 -0.64
N LEU A 107 -8.35 2.73 -1.23
CA LEU A 107 -7.28 3.69 -0.94
C LEU A 107 -7.66 5.12 -1.37
N ARG A 108 -8.35 5.30 -2.50
CA ARG A 108 -8.90 6.62 -2.89
C ARG A 108 -9.91 7.15 -1.89
N TRP A 109 -10.77 6.30 -1.33
CA TRP A 109 -11.69 6.70 -0.27
C TRP A 109 -10.96 7.03 1.04
N ALA A 110 -9.89 6.30 1.37
CA ALA A 110 -9.02 6.62 2.51
C ALA A 110 -8.38 8.01 2.39
N ILE A 111 -7.89 8.37 1.20
CA ILE A 111 -7.36 9.70 0.89
C ILE A 111 -8.43 10.76 1.10
N LYS A 112 -9.61 10.60 0.48
CA LYS A 112 -10.71 11.55 0.63
C LYS A 112 -11.15 11.72 2.08
N LEU A 113 -11.11 10.65 2.87
CA LEU A 113 -11.41 10.67 4.29
C LEU A 113 -10.34 11.43 5.08
N ARG A 114 -9.05 11.21 4.79
CA ARG A 114 -7.95 12.00 5.36
C ARG A 114 -8.14 13.50 5.07
N ASP A 115 -8.33 13.86 3.81
CA ASP A 115 -8.46 15.26 3.38
C ASP A 115 -9.66 15.94 4.03
N TYR A 116 -10.78 15.21 4.15
CA TYR A 116 -11.95 15.69 4.86
C TYR A 116 -11.65 15.94 6.35
N ASP A 117 -10.93 15.03 7.01
CA ASP A 117 -10.58 15.13 8.43
C ASP A 117 -9.55 16.23 8.72
N GLU A 118 -8.69 16.57 7.75
CA GLU A 118 -7.78 17.72 7.84
C GLU A 118 -8.55 19.04 7.84
N ALA A 119 -9.54 19.18 6.96
CA ALA A 119 -10.41 20.36 6.91
C ALA A 119 -11.47 20.39 8.03
N HIS A 120 -11.89 19.22 8.52
CA HIS A 120 -12.90 19.06 9.55
C HIS A 120 -12.37 18.09 10.61
N PRO A 121 -11.54 18.56 11.56
CA PRO A 121 -11.02 17.70 12.60
C PRO A 121 -12.12 17.04 13.43
N VAL A 122 -11.91 15.79 13.81
CA VAL A 122 -12.80 15.08 14.75
C VAL A 122 -12.74 15.80 16.10
N ASN A 123 -13.89 16.02 16.70
CA ASN A 123 -13.99 16.55 18.07
C ASN A 123 -14.57 15.51 19.04
N GLN A 124 -14.50 15.82 20.33
CA GLN A 124 -14.98 14.95 21.41
C GLN A 124 -16.47 14.63 21.30
N SER A 125 -17.31 15.58 20.86
CA SER A 125 -18.75 15.37 20.78
C SER A 125 -19.15 14.33 19.72
N GLU A 126 -18.28 14.15 18.71
CA GLU A 126 -18.45 13.11 17.69
C GLU A 126 -18.07 11.70 18.19
N LEU A 127 -17.16 11.61 19.15
CA LEU A 127 -16.67 10.37 19.77
C LEU A 127 -16.82 10.45 21.29
N SER A 128 -18.02 10.16 21.78
CA SER A 128 -18.40 10.36 23.20
C SER A 128 -17.58 9.56 24.23
N PHE A 129 -16.77 8.60 23.78
CA PHE A 129 -15.85 7.85 24.64
C PHE A 129 -14.47 8.52 24.81
N ALA A 130 -14.16 9.57 24.03
CA ALA A 130 -12.91 10.32 24.16
C ALA A 130 -13.02 11.37 25.28
N ALA A 131 -11.93 11.58 26.04
CA ALA A 131 -11.88 12.59 27.10
C ALA A 131 -11.54 14.00 26.59
N SER A 132 -11.03 14.12 25.35
CA SER A 132 -10.70 15.42 24.73
C SER A 132 -10.72 15.36 23.20
N ASP A 133 -10.72 16.52 22.53
CA ASP A 133 -10.56 16.61 21.07
C ASP A 133 -9.24 16.02 20.58
N GLY A 134 -8.17 16.13 21.38
CA GLY A 134 -6.88 15.54 21.05
C GLY A 134 -6.94 14.01 21.05
N GLU A 135 -7.62 13.44 22.05
CA GLU A 135 -7.84 12.00 22.14
C GLU A 135 -8.80 11.50 21.05
N ALA A 136 -9.90 12.22 20.79
CA ALA A 136 -10.85 11.87 19.72
C ALA A 136 -10.14 11.77 18.36
N ARG A 137 -9.25 12.72 18.05
CA ARG A 137 -8.42 12.69 16.84
C ARG A 137 -7.46 11.49 16.81
N LYS A 138 -6.84 11.15 17.93
CA LYS A 138 -5.93 10.00 18.04
C LYS A 138 -6.69 8.68 17.86
N CYS A 139 -7.79 8.49 18.58
CA CYS A 139 -8.64 7.31 18.48
C CYS A 139 -9.17 7.12 17.06
N TRP A 140 -9.70 8.18 16.44
CA TRP A 140 -10.17 8.11 15.06
C TRP A 140 -9.06 7.79 14.07
N ARG A 141 -7.87 8.40 14.23
CA ARG A 141 -6.71 8.12 13.38
C ARG A 141 -6.29 6.66 13.50
N ARG A 142 -6.15 6.13 14.72
CA ARG A 142 -5.81 4.73 14.95
C ARG A 142 -6.86 3.81 14.33
N PHE A 143 -8.15 4.11 14.54
CA PHE A 143 -9.23 3.40 13.91
C PHE A 143 -9.14 3.42 12.38
N LYS A 144 -8.84 4.54 11.73
CA LYS A 144 -8.67 4.53 10.26
C LYS A 144 -7.49 3.67 9.83
N LEU A 145 -6.35 3.80 10.51
CA LEU A 145 -5.12 3.08 10.20
C LEU A 145 -5.32 1.58 10.32
N ASP A 146 -5.92 1.08 11.40
CA ASP A 146 -6.19 -0.36 11.57
C ASP A 146 -7.08 -0.91 10.43
N GLY A 147 -8.02 -0.11 9.92
CA GLY A 147 -8.82 -0.49 8.76
C GLY A 147 -8.06 -0.53 7.43
N ILE A 148 -7.07 0.35 7.26
CA ILE A 148 -6.21 0.43 6.07
C ILE A 148 -5.11 -0.63 6.11
N ARG A 149 -4.64 -1.06 7.29
CA ARG A 149 -3.61 -2.09 7.43
C ARG A 149 -3.90 -3.33 6.60
N HIS A 150 -5.10 -3.88 6.75
CA HIS A 150 -5.54 -5.06 5.99
C HIS A 150 -5.67 -4.79 4.47
N CYS A 151 -5.97 -3.55 4.09
CA CYS A 151 -5.95 -3.15 2.68
C CYS A 151 -4.53 -3.18 2.11
N LEU A 152 -3.54 -2.73 2.87
CA LEU A 152 -2.13 -2.73 2.46
C LEU A 152 -1.54 -4.14 2.47
N LEU A 153 -1.84 -4.96 3.48
CA LEU A 153 -1.40 -6.36 3.54
C LEU A 153 -1.93 -7.14 2.33
N LEU A 154 -3.23 -7.02 2.04
CA LEU A 154 -3.83 -7.66 0.87
C LEU A 154 -3.16 -7.18 -0.43
N LEU A 155 -2.87 -5.88 -0.53
CA LEU A 155 -2.17 -5.35 -1.69
C LEU A 155 -0.79 -5.98 -1.86
N VAL A 156 0.03 -6.03 -0.81
CA VAL A 156 1.38 -6.62 -0.85
C VAL A 156 1.31 -8.08 -1.27
N GLN A 157 0.41 -8.87 -0.67
CA GLN A 157 0.25 -10.29 -0.99
C GLN A 157 -0.15 -10.51 -2.45
N LEU A 158 -1.04 -9.67 -3.01
CA LEU A 158 -1.39 -9.76 -4.44
C LEU A 158 -0.24 -9.32 -5.36
N LEU A 159 0.51 -8.29 -4.97
CA LEU A 159 1.66 -7.81 -5.74
C LEU A 159 2.78 -8.85 -5.77
N GLU A 160 3.04 -9.52 -4.66
CA GLU A 160 4.01 -10.61 -4.57
C GLU A 160 3.67 -11.76 -5.52
N LEU A 161 2.40 -12.17 -5.57
CA LEU A 161 1.94 -13.22 -6.47
C LEU A 161 2.10 -12.83 -7.95
N MET A 162 1.80 -11.57 -8.28
CA MET A 162 1.89 -11.07 -9.64
C MET A 162 3.32 -10.79 -10.09
N VAL A 163 4.19 -10.41 -9.16
CA VAL A 163 5.55 -9.89 -9.42
C VAL A 163 6.55 -10.53 -8.45
N PRO A 164 6.76 -11.85 -8.52
CA PRO A 164 7.52 -12.60 -7.52
C PRO A 164 9.03 -12.31 -7.51
N GLN A 165 9.57 -11.70 -8.56
CA GLN A 165 11.00 -11.37 -8.64
C GLN A 165 11.46 -10.33 -7.61
N TYR A 166 10.53 -9.63 -6.95
CA TYR A 166 10.83 -8.69 -5.86
C TYR A 166 10.42 -9.29 -4.50
N HIS A 167 10.51 -10.61 -4.32
CA HIS A 167 10.09 -11.32 -3.10
C HIS A 167 10.64 -10.70 -1.81
N GLU A 168 11.95 -10.45 -1.72
CA GLU A 168 12.57 -9.84 -0.52
C GLU A 168 11.94 -8.50 -0.14
N PHE A 169 11.53 -7.72 -1.15
CA PHE A 169 10.87 -6.44 -0.95
C PHE A 169 9.43 -6.60 -0.45
N TRP A 170 8.69 -7.58 -0.99
CA TRP A 170 7.32 -7.85 -0.54
C TRP A 170 7.31 -8.40 0.89
N GLU A 171 8.26 -9.28 1.22
CA GLU A 171 8.47 -9.80 2.57
C GLU A 171 8.75 -8.67 3.55
N GLU A 172 9.69 -7.76 3.25
CA GLU A 172 9.97 -6.59 4.10
C GLU A 172 8.73 -5.69 4.28
N ALA A 173 7.95 -5.49 3.22
CA ALA A 173 6.73 -4.68 3.28
C ALA A 173 5.66 -5.34 4.16
N GLU A 174 5.47 -6.66 4.04
CA GLU A 174 4.54 -7.42 4.86
C GLU A 174 4.97 -7.42 6.34
N GLU A 175 6.24 -7.70 6.62
CA GLU A 175 6.81 -7.65 7.97
C GLU A 175 6.63 -6.27 8.60
N SER A 176 6.93 -5.20 7.85
CA SER A 176 6.78 -3.83 8.31
C SER A 176 5.32 -3.50 8.66
N LEU A 177 4.37 -3.98 7.84
CA LEU A 177 2.95 -3.88 8.15
C LEU A 177 2.57 -4.77 9.34
N GLY A 178 3.33 -5.81 9.67
CA GLY A 178 3.15 -6.73 10.79
C GLY A 178 3.55 -6.17 12.17
N ARG A 179 4.43 -5.16 12.23
CA ARG A 179 4.94 -4.60 13.48
C ARG A 179 3.86 -3.87 14.30
N GLU A 180 4.07 -3.79 15.62
CA GLU A 180 3.14 -3.10 16.53
C GLU A 180 3.06 -1.59 16.23
N ASP A 181 4.21 -1.01 15.86
CA ASP A 181 4.43 0.38 15.53
C ASP A 181 4.27 0.69 14.04
N TRP A 182 3.72 -0.23 13.23
CA TRP A 182 3.56 -0.08 11.77
C TRP A 182 2.93 1.26 11.37
N HIS A 183 2.00 1.75 12.20
CA HIS A 183 1.29 3.01 12.02
C HIS A 183 2.21 4.23 12.09
N THR A 184 3.22 4.21 12.96
CA THR A 184 4.26 5.23 13.07
C THR A 184 5.15 5.22 11.84
N GLN A 185 5.64 4.03 11.46
CA GLN A 185 6.46 3.83 10.27
C GLN A 185 5.71 4.25 8.99
N PHE A 186 4.46 3.84 8.85
CA PHE A 186 3.59 4.20 7.72
C PHE A 186 3.36 5.71 7.60
N ILE A 187 3.20 6.42 8.72
CA ILE A 187 3.11 7.88 8.72
C ILE A 187 4.45 8.50 8.31
N TYR A 188 5.55 7.99 8.85
CA TYR A 188 6.91 8.46 8.55
C TYR A 188 7.27 8.30 7.06
N ASP A 189 6.95 7.16 6.46
CA ASP A 189 7.24 6.84 5.05
C ASP A 189 6.35 7.60 4.04
N SER A 190 5.40 8.40 4.52
CA SER A 190 4.62 9.28 3.65
C SER A 190 5.50 10.39 3.07
N LYS A 191 5.44 10.59 1.74
CA LYS A 191 6.18 11.65 1.00
C LYS A 191 6.07 13.06 1.61
N ASN A 192 5.01 13.35 2.37
CA ASN A 192 4.77 14.65 3.01
C ASN A 192 5.01 14.65 4.53
N SER A 193 5.58 13.57 5.09
CA SER A 193 5.88 13.52 6.53
C SER A 193 7.01 14.49 6.89
N GLN A 194 6.70 15.43 7.79
CA GLN A 194 7.67 16.35 8.39
C GLN A 194 8.22 15.82 9.73
N ASP A 195 7.92 14.57 10.09
CA ASP A 195 8.31 14.03 11.39
C ASP A 195 9.83 13.79 11.44
N SER A 196 10.54 14.68 12.15
CA SER A 196 12.00 14.78 12.16
C SER A 196 12.68 13.79 13.11
N THR A 197 11.90 13.00 13.85
CA THR A 197 12.38 12.15 14.94
C THR A 197 12.92 10.78 14.48
N LEU A 198 12.70 10.39 13.22
CA LEU A 198 13.03 9.04 12.71
C LEU A 198 13.95 9.06 11.47
N ARG A 199 14.73 10.13 11.27
CA ARG A 199 15.61 10.37 10.09
C ARG A 199 16.67 9.30 9.80
N GLU A 200 16.87 8.33 10.68
CA GLU A 200 17.97 7.35 10.58
C GLU A 200 17.62 6.11 9.75
N HIS A 201 16.34 5.91 9.36
CA HIS A 201 15.94 4.78 8.52
C HIS A 201 15.67 5.21 7.05
N PRO A 202 16.23 4.51 6.04
CA PRO A 202 15.90 4.72 4.64
C PRO A 202 14.39 4.56 4.41
N ARG A 203 13.79 5.43 3.61
CA ARG A 203 12.36 5.32 3.27
C ARG A 203 12.19 4.21 2.24
N MET A 204 11.16 3.37 2.36
CA MET A 204 10.82 2.41 1.29
C MET A 204 10.57 3.06 -0.08
N SER A 205 10.20 4.35 -0.11
CA SER A 205 10.12 5.08 -1.38
C SER A 205 11.45 5.13 -2.11
N ASP A 206 12.57 5.11 -1.40
CA ASP A 206 13.88 5.38 -1.96
C ASP A 206 14.50 4.11 -2.59
N VAL A 207 14.00 2.93 -2.21
CA VAL A 207 14.48 1.62 -2.67
C VAL A 207 14.03 1.29 -4.11
N LEU A 208 12.84 1.76 -4.51
CA LEU A 208 12.30 1.52 -5.85
C LEU A 208 12.62 2.62 -6.87
N TRP A 209 13.11 3.77 -6.41
CA TRP A 209 13.50 4.90 -7.26
C TRP A 209 15.01 5.10 -7.29
N HIS A 210 15.80 4.03 -7.19
CA HIS A 210 17.21 4.14 -7.53
C HIS A 210 17.33 4.67 -8.96
N ASP A 211 17.67 5.96 -9.07
CA ASP A 211 18.26 6.62 -10.22
C ASP A 211 19.51 5.82 -10.60
N THR A 212 19.32 4.74 -11.35
CA THR A 212 20.39 4.18 -12.16
C THR A 212 20.46 5.03 -13.41
N SER A 213 20.97 6.24 -13.23
CA SER A 213 21.78 6.85 -14.27
C SER A 213 22.96 5.91 -14.51
N PRO A 214 23.16 5.37 -15.73
CA PRO A 214 24.31 4.54 -16.05
C PRO A 214 25.65 5.32 -16.00
N SER A 215 25.61 6.63 -15.70
CA SER A 215 26.76 7.53 -15.72
C SER A 215 27.80 7.24 -14.62
N ASP A 216 27.38 6.82 -13.43
CA ASP A 216 28.27 6.89 -12.25
C ASP A 216 29.03 5.58 -11.98
N ARG A 217 28.91 4.57 -12.85
CA ARG A 217 29.66 3.30 -12.74
C ARG A 217 30.87 3.17 -13.67
N LEU A 218 31.23 4.22 -14.42
CA LEU A 218 32.36 4.17 -15.37
C LEU A 218 33.57 5.06 -15.04
N GLU A 219 33.52 5.91 -14.01
CA GLU A 219 34.69 6.75 -13.65
C GLU A 219 35.68 6.08 -12.67
N GLY A 220 35.37 4.87 -12.17
CA GLY A 220 36.20 4.19 -11.17
C GLY A 220 37.19 3.14 -11.68
N LEU A 221 37.18 2.79 -12.98
CA LEU A 221 37.84 1.56 -13.46
C LEU A 221 38.53 1.65 -14.82
N VAL A 222 38.98 2.84 -15.24
CA VAL A 222 39.92 3.00 -16.36
C VAL A 222 40.95 4.08 -16.04
N GLN A 223 41.80 3.90 -15.03
CA GLN A 223 43.12 4.55 -14.99
C GLN A 223 44.14 3.68 -14.24
N THR A 224 44.45 2.51 -14.80
CA THR A 224 45.72 1.82 -14.54
C THR A 224 46.26 1.21 -15.82
N GLY A 225 47.36 1.80 -16.32
CA GLY A 225 48.41 1.05 -17.03
C GLY A 225 48.55 1.30 -18.53
N ASN A 226 49.54 2.17 -18.85
CA ASN A 226 50.62 1.95 -19.85
C ASN A 226 50.24 1.88 -21.34
N THR A 227 50.96 2.44 -22.32
CA THR A 227 52.28 3.10 -22.40
C THR A 227 52.45 3.71 -23.81
N GLN A 228 53.29 4.76 -23.89
CA GLN A 228 54.26 5.10 -24.93
C GLN A 228 53.90 5.83 -26.25
N ASN A 229 54.72 6.88 -26.47
CA ASN A 229 55.26 7.46 -27.71
C ASN A 229 54.26 8.22 -28.62
N GLU A 230 54.57 9.34 -29.26
CA GLU A 230 55.81 10.07 -29.57
C GLU A 230 55.40 11.47 -30.09
N ASP A 231 56.30 12.45 -29.94
CA ASP A 231 56.52 13.64 -30.77
C ASP A 231 55.37 14.61 -31.11
N ASN A 232 55.53 15.91 -30.81
CA ASN A 232 56.11 16.91 -31.74
C ASN A 232 55.75 18.38 -31.35
N TRP A 233 56.80 19.20 -31.23
CA TRP A 233 56.90 20.69 -31.10
C TRP A 233 56.50 21.37 -29.78
#